data_AF-A0A9E1T515-F1
#
_entry.id   AF-A0A9E1T515-F1
#
_cell.length_a   1.000
_cell.length_b   1.000
_cell.length_c   1.000
_cell.angle_alpha   90.00
_cell.angle_beta   90.00
_cell.angle_gamma   90.00
#
_symmetry.space_group_name_H-M   'P 1'
#
loop_
_entity.id
_entity.type
_entity.pdbx_description
1 polymer ?
#
loop_
_entity_poly.entity_id
_entity_poly.type
_entity_poly.pdbx_seq_one_letter_code
_entity_poly.pdbx_strand_id
1 'polypeptide(L)'
;MNNVKLLGLTAGVSTLIFAGNTTADFNGISWTSSSSAFGDTYLIYADVDAGSQLNAVYGDDNVTLNIEGTSAFYQNAFGGPTVASMNPAFFPVFPSLVYDSFVTIGLVTNVGNAMLDIGIDFTDFNAGGAIMTDNGSWFATPDDAQVYEVDGKVLIGQFTVADGEGVSGTINMQGKNADGSNWSATDVNFSTVPAPGAFALLGLAGIAARRRRK
;
A
#
# COMPACT_ATOMS: atom_id res chain seq x y z
N MET A 1 -37.23 -2.84 -11.86
CA MET A 1 -36.55 -1.63 -11.34
C MET A 1 -35.95 -1.99 -9.99
N ASN A 2 -34.75 -2.58 -9.98
CA ASN A 2 -34.01 -2.82 -8.74
C ASN A 2 -32.80 -1.90 -8.75
N ASN A 3 -32.95 -0.78 -8.04
CA ASN A 3 -31.89 0.21 -7.85
C ASN A 3 -30.92 -0.34 -6.81
N VAL A 4 -29.78 -0.85 -7.25
CA VAL A 4 -28.64 -1.10 -6.37
C VAL A 4 -28.10 0.26 -5.96
N LYS A 5 -28.27 0.61 -4.69
CA LYS A 5 -27.68 1.80 -4.09
C LYS A 5 -26.16 1.61 -4.08
N LEU A 6 -25.46 2.36 -4.94
CA LEU A 6 -24.03 2.56 -4.86
C LEU A 6 -23.76 3.34 -3.56
N LEU A 7 -23.26 2.65 -2.53
CA LEU A 7 -22.76 3.30 -1.33
C LEU A 7 -21.50 4.09 -1.71
N GLY A 8 -21.45 5.34 -1.26
CA GLY A 8 -20.42 6.31 -1.65
C GLY A 8 -19.03 5.83 -1.25
N LEU A 9 -18.17 5.68 -2.26
CA LEU A 9 -16.73 5.50 -2.13
C LEU A 9 -16.12 6.86 -1.75
N THR A 10 -15.90 7.10 -0.46
CA THR A 10 -15.07 8.23 -0.03
C THR A 10 -13.61 7.82 -0.17
N ALA A 11 -13.00 8.07 -1.33
CA ALA A 11 -11.56 7.91 -1.50
C ALA A 11 -10.85 9.13 -0.87
N GLY A 12 -10.31 8.95 0.34
CA GLY A 12 -9.40 9.93 0.93
C GLY A 12 -7.99 9.69 0.41
N VAL A 13 -7.44 10.61 -0.39
CA VAL A 13 -6.01 10.59 -0.71
C VAL A 13 -5.29 11.30 0.45
N SER A 14 -4.50 10.54 1.22
CA SER A 14 -3.63 11.11 2.24
C SER A 14 -2.19 10.85 1.82
N THR A 15 -1.41 11.93 1.71
CA THR A 15 0.04 11.87 1.45
C THR A 15 0.75 12.29 2.73
N LEU A 16 1.63 11.44 3.24
CA LEU A 16 2.44 11.73 4.41
C LEU A 16 3.90 11.42 4.11
N ILE A 17 4.75 12.45 4.12
CA ILE A 17 6.18 12.32 3.87
C ILE A 17 6.85 11.91 5.19
N PHE A 18 7.42 10.70 5.24
CA PHE A 18 8.22 10.22 6.36
C PHE A 18 9.71 10.31 6.06
N ALA A 19 10.51 10.55 7.10
CA ALA A 19 11.96 10.62 7.01
C ALA A 19 12.56 9.20 6.87
N GLY A 20 13.29 8.95 5.79
CA GLY A 20 14.15 7.79 5.58
C GLY A 20 15.48 8.24 4.99
N ASN A 21 16.47 7.35 4.94
CA ASN A 21 17.74 7.63 4.26
C ASN A 21 17.51 7.46 2.76
N THR A 22 17.38 8.56 2.02
CA THR A 22 17.12 8.53 0.57
C THR A 22 18.37 8.89 -0.21
N THR A 23 18.66 8.10 -1.23
CA THR A 23 19.39 8.58 -2.41
C THR A 23 18.34 9.07 -3.43
N ALA A 24 18.65 10.08 -4.23
CA ALA A 24 17.70 10.95 -4.95
C ALA A 24 16.53 10.22 -5.66
N ASP A 25 15.39 10.92 -5.74
CA ASP A 25 14.16 10.67 -6.56
C ASP A 25 13.07 9.76 -5.97
N PHE A 26 13.23 9.25 -4.75
CA PHE A 26 12.12 8.77 -3.93
C PHE A 26 11.43 9.95 -3.22
N ASN A 27 10.12 10.12 -3.45
CA ASN A 27 9.34 11.29 -3.00
C ASN A 27 8.51 11.02 -1.75
N GLY A 28 8.27 9.76 -1.37
CA GLY A 28 7.55 9.39 -0.15
C GLY A 28 6.65 8.18 -0.31
N ILE A 29 5.87 7.90 0.73
CA ILE A 29 4.78 6.91 0.68
C ILE A 29 3.45 7.67 0.68
N SER A 30 2.57 7.29 -0.23
CA SER A 30 1.17 7.73 -0.20
C SER A 30 0.22 6.54 -0.19
N TRP A 31 -1.04 6.79 0.17
CA TRP A 31 -2.05 5.77 0.11
C TRP A 31 -3.41 6.31 -0.32
N THR A 32 -4.23 5.40 -0.82
CA THR A 32 -5.67 5.61 -0.94
C THR A 32 -6.39 4.61 -0.05
N SER A 33 -7.56 5.00 0.47
CA SER A 33 -8.40 4.11 1.26
C SER A 33 -9.81 4.03 0.70
N SER A 34 -10.44 2.87 0.93
CA SER A 34 -11.85 2.64 0.66
C SER A 34 -12.45 1.70 1.69
N SER A 35 -13.64 2.04 2.19
CA SER A 35 -14.36 1.20 3.16
C SER A 35 -15.37 0.29 2.46
N SER A 36 -15.53 -0.92 2.98
CA SER A 36 -16.49 -1.91 2.49
C SER A 36 -17.12 -2.70 3.65
N ALA A 37 -17.95 -3.70 3.34
CA ALA A 37 -18.44 -4.63 4.37
C ALA A 37 -17.35 -5.57 4.93
N PHE A 38 -16.16 -5.57 4.34
CA PHE A 38 -15.02 -6.40 4.74
C PHE A 38 -13.95 -5.64 5.53
N GLY A 39 -14.13 -4.33 5.73
CA GLY A 39 -13.12 -3.49 6.36
C GLY A 39 -12.72 -2.28 5.52
N ASP A 40 -11.67 -1.61 6.00
CA ASP A 40 -10.97 -0.55 5.31
C ASP A 40 -9.80 -1.12 4.52
N THR A 41 -9.85 -0.92 3.20
CA THR A 41 -8.80 -1.35 2.26
C THR A 41 -7.90 -0.18 1.92
N TYR A 42 -6.58 -0.39 2.09
CA TYR A 42 -5.53 0.58 1.81
C TYR A 42 -4.67 0.11 0.64
N LEU A 43 -4.52 0.96 -0.37
CA LEU A 43 -3.53 0.78 -1.44
C LEU A 43 -2.34 1.67 -1.10
N ILE A 44 -1.19 1.06 -0.85
CA ILE A 44 0.05 1.75 -0.43
C ILE A 44 0.98 1.89 -1.63
N TYR A 45 1.47 3.11 -1.87
CA TYR A 45 2.29 3.45 -3.04
C TYR A 45 3.66 3.99 -2.63
N ALA A 46 4.68 3.67 -3.42
CA ALA A 46 5.90 4.46 -3.51
C ALA A 46 5.67 5.62 -4.47
N ASP A 47 5.85 6.84 -3.98
CA ASP A 47 5.84 8.04 -4.82
C ASP A 47 7.26 8.27 -5.36
N VAL A 48 7.39 8.34 -6.68
CA VAL A 48 8.67 8.49 -7.39
C VAL A 48 8.53 9.50 -8.53
N ASP A 49 9.66 9.97 -9.06
CA ASP A 49 9.65 10.87 -10.22
C ASP A 49 9.13 10.19 -11.49
N ALA A 50 8.64 11.02 -12.42
CA ALA A 50 8.07 10.53 -13.67
C ALA A 50 9.10 9.73 -14.49
N GLY A 51 8.68 8.56 -14.97
CA GLY A 51 9.53 7.61 -15.69
C GLY A 51 10.47 6.78 -14.82
N SER A 52 10.46 6.96 -13.49
CA SER A 52 11.20 6.11 -12.55
C SER A 52 10.50 4.77 -12.32
N GLN A 53 11.24 3.84 -11.74
CA GLN A 53 10.84 2.46 -11.47
C GLN A 53 10.97 2.14 -9.99
N LEU A 54 10.08 1.27 -9.48
CA LEU A 54 10.29 0.50 -8.25
C LEU A 54 10.57 -0.95 -8.65
N ASN A 55 11.77 -1.46 -8.34
CA ASN A 55 12.18 -2.78 -8.78
C ASN A 55 12.11 -3.82 -7.66
N ALA A 56 12.33 -3.43 -6.40
CA ALA A 56 12.27 -4.35 -5.29
C ALA A 56 11.85 -3.68 -3.98
N VAL A 57 11.18 -4.46 -3.15
CA VAL A 57 10.91 -4.18 -1.75
C VAL A 57 11.55 -5.30 -0.95
N TYR A 58 12.30 -4.96 0.11
CA TYR A 58 13.18 -5.93 0.77
C TYR A 58 13.40 -5.64 2.24
N GLY A 59 13.88 -6.66 2.95
CA GLY A 59 14.50 -6.56 4.27
C GLY A 59 15.79 -7.38 4.31
N ASP A 60 16.79 -6.86 5.01
CA ASP A 60 18.07 -7.53 5.30
C ASP A 60 18.44 -7.39 6.79
N ASP A 61 19.63 -7.86 7.16
CA ASP A 61 20.12 -7.90 8.54
C ASP A 61 20.43 -6.50 9.13
N ASN A 62 20.56 -5.49 8.27
CA ASN A 62 20.76 -4.09 8.67
C ASN A 62 19.45 -3.31 8.65
N VAL A 63 18.56 -3.60 7.69
CA VAL A 63 17.28 -2.91 7.49
C VAL A 63 16.15 -3.92 7.37
N THR A 64 15.43 -4.14 8.45
CA THR A 64 14.27 -5.05 8.48
C THR A 64 13.08 -4.45 7.73
N LEU A 65 12.31 -5.30 7.06
CA LEU A 65 11.02 -4.96 6.48
C LEU A 65 9.90 -5.38 7.44
N ASN A 66 9.00 -4.45 7.74
CA ASN A 66 7.78 -4.69 8.51
C ASN A 66 6.58 -4.05 7.81
N ILE A 67 5.48 -4.80 7.67
CA ILE A 67 4.15 -4.27 7.37
C ILE A 67 3.15 -4.97 8.27
N GLU A 68 2.44 -4.20 9.10
CA GLU A 68 1.49 -4.70 10.08
C GLU A 68 0.19 -3.89 10.07
N GLY A 69 -0.92 -4.59 10.33
CA GLY A 69 -2.21 -3.96 10.59
C GLY A 69 -2.41 -3.75 12.09
N THR A 70 -3.18 -2.73 12.46
CA THR A 70 -3.66 -2.58 13.85
C THR A 70 -4.73 -3.64 14.20
N SER A 71 -5.24 -4.34 13.19
CA SER A 71 -5.98 -5.60 13.30
C SER A 71 -5.47 -6.60 12.26
N ALA A 72 -5.98 -7.84 12.30
CA ALA A 72 -5.60 -8.87 11.35
C ALA A 72 -5.95 -8.46 9.91
N PHE A 73 -5.06 -8.74 8.96
CA PHE A 73 -5.35 -8.53 7.55
C PHE A 73 -6.44 -9.49 7.08
N TYR A 74 -7.37 -8.97 6.29
CA TYR A 74 -8.35 -9.78 5.60
C TYR A 74 -7.65 -10.62 4.52
N GLN A 75 -7.84 -11.94 4.61
CA GLN A 75 -7.34 -12.93 3.67
C GLN A 75 -8.51 -13.77 3.11
N ASN A 76 -8.57 -13.93 1.80
CA ASN A 76 -9.60 -14.65 1.07
C ASN A 76 -9.14 -16.07 0.78
N ALA A 77 -10.06 -17.04 0.85
CA ALA A 77 -9.76 -18.45 0.57
C ALA A 77 -9.28 -18.72 -0.87
N PHE A 78 -9.59 -17.84 -1.83
CA PHE A 78 -9.12 -17.88 -3.22
C PHE A 78 -7.99 -16.87 -3.50
N GLY A 79 -7.56 -16.17 -2.46
CA GLY A 79 -6.51 -15.18 -2.49
C GLY A 79 -5.14 -15.77 -2.24
N GLY A 80 -4.21 -14.91 -1.85
CA GLY A 80 -2.84 -15.28 -1.56
C GLY A 80 -1.95 -14.06 -1.35
N PRO A 81 -0.70 -14.27 -0.90
CA PRO A 81 0.10 -13.19 -0.34
C PRO A 81 0.62 -12.20 -1.39
N THR A 82 0.52 -12.54 -2.67
CA THR A 82 1.03 -11.74 -3.78
C THR A 82 -0.05 -11.51 -4.84
N VAL A 83 0.14 -10.50 -5.68
CA VAL A 83 -0.76 -10.17 -6.79
C VAL A 83 -1.02 -11.34 -7.76
N ALA A 84 -0.18 -12.39 -7.74
CA ALA A 84 -0.37 -13.58 -8.57
C ALA A 84 -1.72 -14.30 -8.35
N SER A 85 -2.26 -14.24 -7.12
CA SER A 85 -3.58 -14.82 -6.77
C SER A 85 -4.76 -13.95 -7.22
N MET A 86 -4.53 -12.69 -7.57
CA MET A 86 -5.56 -11.71 -7.92
C MET A 86 -6.03 -11.88 -9.37
N ASN A 87 -6.72 -12.98 -9.66
CA ASN A 87 -7.23 -13.31 -10.99
C ASN A 87 -8.59 -12.62 -11.28
N PRO A 88 -8.69 -11.71 -12.26
CA PRO A 88 -9.94 -11.02 -12.57
C PRO A 88 -11.11 -11.93 -12.95
N ALA A 89 -10.83 -13.11 -13.49
CA ALA A 89 -11.86 -14.09 -13.85
C ALA A 89 -12.65 -14.59 -12.63
N PHE A 90 -12.09 -14.47 -11.42
CA PHE A 90 -12.73 -14.91 -10.18
C PHE A 90 -13.56 -13.83 -9.50
N PHE A 91 -13.35 -12.55 -9.78
CA PHE A 91 -14.07 -11.45 -9.10
C PHE A 91 -15.60 -11.50 -9.27
N PRO A 92 -16.18 -11.88 -10.43
CA PRO A 92 -17.64 -12.01 -10.55
C PRO A 92 -18.22 -13.17 -9.73
N VAL A 93 -17.42 -14.19 -9.42
CA VAL A 93 -17.83 -15.40 -8.70
C VAL A 93 -17.59 -15.26 -7.21
N PHE A 94 -16.46 -14.64 -6.84
CA PHE A 94 -16.05 -14.35 -5.47
C PHE A 94 -15.77 -12.85 -5.32
N PRO A 95 -16.82 -12.01 -5.23
CA PRO A 95 -16.64 -10.56 -5.17
C PRO A 95 -15.79 -10.08 -4.00
N SER A 96 -15.73 -10.84 -2.90
CA SER A 96 -14.91 -10.50 -1.74
C SER A 96 -13.40 -10.68 -1.98
N LEU A 97 -13.00 -11.36 -3.06
CA LEU A 97 -11.58 -11.52 -3.41
C LEU A 97 -10.90 -10.19 -3.73
N VAL A 98 -11.66 -9.18 -4.20
CA VAL A 98 -11.10 -7.86 -4.51
C VAL A 98 -10.57 -7.12 -3.27
N TYR A 99 -10.95 -7.56 -2.07
CA TYR A 99 -10.50 -7.00 -0.80
C TYR A 99 -9.36 -7.80 -0.15
N ASP A 100 -8.88 -8.87 -0.79
CA ASP A 100 -7.76 -9.66 -0.29
C ASP A 100 -6.51 -8.80 -0.05
N SER A 101 -5.69 -9.18 0.93
CA SER A 101 -4.46 -8.47 1.25
C SER A 101 -3.28 -9.14 0.57
N PHE A 102 -2.55 -8.40 -0.26
CA PHE A 102 -1.45 -8.91 -1.06
C PHE A 102 -0.36 -7.86 -1.32
N VAL A 103 0.87 -8.32 -1.55
CA VAL A 103 1.97 -7.48 -2.04
C VAL A 103 2.09 -7.52 -3.55
N THR A 104 2.64 -6.45 -4.13
CA THR A 104 2.75 -6.28 -5.59
C THR A 104 3.88 -5.31 -5.93
N ILE A 105 4.13 -5.17 -7.23
CA ILE A 105 4.83 -4.04 -7.82
C ILE A 105 3.96 -3.55 -8.98
N GLY A 106 3.31 -2.42 -8.78
CA GLY A 106 2.57 -1.68 -9.82
C GLY A 106 1.24 -2.28 -10.29
N LEU A 107 0.88 -3.50 -9.89
CA LEU A 107 -0.32 -4.19 -10.37
C LEU A 107 -1.36 -4.45 -9.28
N VAL A 108 -2.64 -4.32 -9.65
CA VAL A 108 -3.80 -4.69 -8.81
C VAL A 108 -4.38 -6.07 -9.15
N THR A 109 -3.90 -6.70 -10.23
CA THR A 109 -4.34 -8.03 -10.68
C THR A 109 -3.17 -8.79 -11.27
N ASN A 110 -3.31 -10.11 -11.46
CA ASN A 110 -2.25 -10.93 -12.03
C ASN A 110 -1.99 -10.71 -13.54
N VAL A 111 -2.75 -9.84 -14.21
CA VAL A 111 -2.60 -9.56 -15.65
C VAL A 111 -1.31 -8.77 -15.87
N GLY A 112 -0.35 -9.39 -16.58
CA GLY A 112 0.96 -8.81 -16.81
C GLY A 112 1.94 -8.94 -15.65
N ASN A 113 1.58 -9.73 -14.62
CA ASN A 113 2.45 -9.97 -13.48
C ASN A 113 3.68 -10.79 -13.87
N ALA A 114 4.85 -10.26 -13.54
CA ALA A 114 6.14 -10.95 -13.63
C ALA A 114 6.92 -10.88 -12.30
N MET A 115 6.24 -10.52 -11.20
CA MET A 115 6.87 -10.39 -9.89
C MET A 115 7.32 -11.75 -9.36
N LEU A 116 8.47 -11.76 -8.71
CA LEU A 116 9.07 -12.89 -8.01
C LEU A 116 9.32 -12.50 -6.55
N ASP A 117 9.46 -13.50 -5.70
CA ASP A 117 9.84 -13.34 -4.31
C ASP A 117 10.91 -14.37 -3.91
N ILE A 118 11.76 -13.99 -2.96
CA ILE A 118 12.83 -14.84 -2.44
C ILE A 118 13.07 -14.53 -0.95
N GLY A 119 13.23 -15.57 -0.14
CA GLY A 119 13.63 -15.47 1.27
C GLY A 119 12.54 -14.96 2.22
N ILE A 120 11.49 -14.32 1.72
CA ILE A 120 10.37 -13.83 2.53
C ILE A 120 9.40 -14.96 2.88
N ASP A 121 8.98 -15.03 4.15
CA ASP A 121 7.97 -15.98 4.61
C ASP A 121 6.62 -15.27 4.78
N PHE A 122 5.66 -15.62 3.93
CA PHE A 122 4.30 -15.08 3.96
C PHE A 122 3.33 -15.92 4.80
N THR A 123 3.80 -16.92 5.54
CA THR A 123 2.93 -17.83 6.32
C THR A 123 2.05 -17.06 7.30
N ASP A 124 2.66 -16.17 8.11
CA ASP A 124 1.93 -15.35 9.07
C ASP A 124 0.99 -14.37 8.36
N PHE A 125 1.45 -13.74 7.28
CA PHE A 125 0.64 -12.81 6.50
C PHE A 125 -0.61 -13.47 5.90
N ASN A 126 -0.49 -14.68 5.35
CA ASN A 126 -1.63 -15.47 4.85
C ASN A 126 -2.60 -15.91 5.96
N ALA A 127 -2.16 -15.90 7.22
CA ALA A 127 -3.01 -16.10 8.39
C ALA A 127 -3.58 -14.79 8.95
N GLY A 128 -3.36 -13.66 8.28
CA GLY A 128 -3.80 -12.31 8.69
C GLY A 128 -2.82 -11.58 9.60
N GLY A 129 -1.61 -12.11 9.81
CA GLY A 129 -0.53 -11.51 10.59
C GLY A 129 0.32 -10.50 9.81
N ALA A 130 1.38 -10.00 10.43
CA ALA A 130 2.29 -9.06 9.80
C ALA A 130 3.18 -9.72 8.72
N ILE A 131 3.74 -8.89 7.83
CA ILE A 131 4.86 -9.25 6.97
C ILE A 131 6.12 -8.77 7.68
N MET A 132 7.01 -9.69 8.05
CA MET A 132 8.27 -9.40 8.71
C MET A 132 9.40 -10.17 8.03
N THR A 133 10.45 -9.49 7.61
CA THR A 133 11.64 -10.17 7.08
C THR A 133 12.91 -9.33 7.27
N ASP A 134 13.99 -10.01 7.62
CA ASP A 134 15.36 -9.51 7.69
C ASP A 134 16.30 -10.22 6.69
N ASN A 135 15.72 -10.99 5.75
CA ASN A 135 16.48 -11.64 4.68
C ASN A 135 15.54 -12.09 3.54
N GLY A 136 14.80 -11.14 2.97
CA GLY A 136 13.85 -11.46 1.91
C GLY A 136 13.38 -10.27 1.12
N SER A 137 12.86 -10.55 -0.08
CA SER A 137 12.40 -9.52 -1.01
C SER A 137 11.31 -10.05 -1.92
N TRP A 138 10.42 -9.16 -2.37
CA TRP A 138 9.72 -9.32 -3.63
C TRP A 138 10.19 -8.27 -4.63
N PHE A 139 10.30 -8.67 -5.89
CA PHE A 139 10.93 -7.87 -6.93
C PHE A 139 10.40 -8.21 -8.32
N ALA A 140 10.67 -7.30 -9.25
CA ALA A 140 10.43 -7.46 -10.67
C ALA A 140 11.61 -6.87 -11.44
N THR A 141 11.86 -7.39 -12.64
CA THR A 141 13.03 -6.97 -13.40
C THR A 141 12.79 -5.59 -14.02
N PRO A 142 13.84 -4.77 -14.22
CA PRO A 142 13.71 -3.47 -14.89
C PRO A 142 13.12 -3.50 -16.31
N ASP A 143 13.08 -4.68 -16.94
CA ASP A 143 12.50 -4.90 -18.27
C ASP A 143 10.97 -5.11 -18.20
N ASP A 144 10.42 -5.37 -17.02
CA ASP A 144 8.98 -5.61 -16.84
C ASP A 144 8.21 -4.29 -16.76
N ALA A 145 7.15 -4.14 -17.56
CA ALA A 145 6.37 -2.91 -17.59
C ALA A 145 5.76 -2.52 -16.23
N GLN A 146 5.50 -3.49 -15.35
CA GLN A 146 4.89 -3.28 -14.03
C GLN A 146 5.74 -2.45 -13.06
N VAL A 147 7.05 -2.35 -13.27
CA VAL A 147 7.96 -1.62 -12.37
C VAL A 147 7.88 -0.12 -12.54
N TYR A 148 7.39 0.36 -13.68
CA TYR A 148 7.30 1.78 -13.98
C TYR A 148 6.16 2.44 -13.22
N GLU A 149 6.40 3.68 -12.83
CA GLU A 149 5.36 4.53 -12.25
C GLU A 149 4.18 4.73 -13.19
N VAL A 150 3.01 4.91 -12.57
CA VAL A 150 1.82 5.49 -13.19
C VAL A 150 1.40 6.70 -12.36
N ASP A 151 1.42 7.88 -12.97
CA ASP A 151 1.11 9.17 -12.35
C ASP A 151 1.99 9.48 -11.11
N GLY A 152 3.28 9.13 -11.19
CA GLY A 152 4.29 9.30 -10.16
C GLY A 152 4.23 8.26 -9.04
N LYS A 153 3.52 7.14 -9.24
CA LYS A 153 3.26 6.15 -8.18
C LYS A 153 3.49 4.72 -8.65
N VAL A 154 4.06 3.89 -7.80
CA VAL A 154 4.08 2.43 -7.96
C VAL A 154 3.41 1.77 -6.77
N LEU A 155 2.42 0.91 -7.01
CA LEU A 155 1.72 0.19 -5.95
C LEU A 155 2.65 -0.85 -5.30
N ILE A 156 2.73 -0.85 -3.97
CA ILE A 156 3.52 -1.79 -3.17
C ILE A 156 2.65 -2.95 -2.68
N GLY A 157 1.38 -2.67 -2.39
CA GLY A 157 0.44 -3.68 -1.92
C GLY A 157 -0.93 -3.12 -1.60
N GLN A 158 -1.88 -4.03 -1.47
CA GLN A 158 -3.21 -3.77 -0.96
C GLN A 158 -3.37 -4.48 0.39
N PHE A 159 -3.89 -3.76 1.39
CA PHE A 159 -4.06 -4.28 2.73
C PHE A 159 -5.43 -3.91 3.26
N THR A 160 -6.22 -4.90 3.64
CA THR A 160 -7.55 -4.69 4.21
C THR A 160 -7.54 -5.05 5.68
N VAL A 161 -8.00 -4.15 6.53
CA VAL A 161 -8.09 -4.30 7.99
C VAL A 161 -9.51 -4.02 8.45
N ALA A 162 -9.87 -4.34 9.69
CA ALA A 162 -11.21 -4.05 10.22
C ALA A 162 -11.55 -2.54 10.16
N ASP A 163 -12.84 -2.22 10.16
CA ASP A 163 -13.31 -0.83 10.06
C ASP A 163 -12.71 0.07 11.15
N GLY A 164 -12.13 1.20 10.76
CA GLY A 164 -11.49 2.17 11.66
C GLY A 164 -10.08 1.79 12.12
N GLU A 165 -9.56 0.66 11.67
CA GLU A 165 -8.18 0.21 11.88
C GLU A 165 -7.28 0.71 10.74
N GLY A 166 -5.96 0.61 10.90
CA GLY A 166 -4.99 1.07 9.91
C GLY A 166 -3.85 0.10 9.70
N VAL A 167 -2.92 0.53 8.85
CA VAL A 167 -1.73 -0.22 8.44
C VAL A 167 -0.52 0.66 8.67
N SER A 168 0.54 0.09 9.21
CA SER A 168 1.81 0.79 9.43
C SER A 168 2.98 -0.15 9.21
N GLY A 169 4.16 0.43 9.08
CA GLY A 169 5.35 -0.39 8.90
C GLY A 169 6.58 0.42 8.57
N THR A 170 7.65 -0.30 8.30
CA THR A 170 8.95 0.19 7.87
C THR A 170 9.35 -0.58 6.63
N ILE A 171 9.53 0.10 5.50
CA ILE A 171 9.78 -0.50 4.20
C ILE A 171 11.14 -0.06 3.65
N ASN A 172 11.86 -0.99 3.03
CA ASN A 172 13.07 -0.70 2.27
C ASN A 172 12.83 -1.02 0.80
N MET A 173 13.26 -0.11 -0.07
CA MET A 173 12.96 -0.12 -1.49
C MET A 173 14.18 0.26 -2.30
N GLN A 174 14.22 -0.25 -3.52
CA GLN A 174 15.18 0.17 -4.52
C GLN A 174 14.54 0.19 -5.90
N GLY A 175 15.10 1.03 -6.75
CA GLY A 175 14.66 1.13 -8.12
C GLY A 175 15.63 1.89 -9.00
N LYS A 176 15.11 2.32 -10.14
CA LYS A 176 15.88 3.02 -11.17
C LYS A 176 15.17 4.28 -11.60
N ASN A 177 15.93 5.35 -11.77
CA ASN A 177 15.44 6.64 -12.25
C ASN A 177 15.30 6.64 -13.77
N ALA A 178 14.55 7.61 -14.29
CA ALA A 178 14.37 7.79 -15.73
C ALA A 178 15.70 7.98 -16.50
N ASP A 179 16.74 8.51 -15.85
CA ASP A 179 18.08 8.68 -16.40
C ASP A 179 18.95 7.40 -16.35
N GLY A 180 18.42 6.31 -15.78
CA GLY A 180 19.07 5.02 -15.63
C GLY A 180 19.91 4.86 -14.36
N SER A 181 20.06 5.90 -13.52
CA SER A 181 20.70 5.81 -12.21
C SER A 181 19.85 5.01 -11.22
N ASN A 182 20.48 4.40 -10.21
CA ASN A 182 19.75 3.65 -9.18
C ASN A 182 19.41 4.57 -8.00
N TRP A 183 18.26 4.32 -7.39
CA TRP A 183 17.85 4.92 -6.13
C TRP A 183 17.56 3.84 -5.09
N SER A 184 17.72 4.20 -3.82
CA SER A 184 17.38 3.37 -2.67
C SER A 184 16.77 4.24 -1.58
N ALA A 185 15.75 3.71 -0.92
CA ALA A 185 15.14 4.30 0.26
C ALA A 185 15.01 3.22 1.34
N THR A 186 15.71 3.41 2.47
CA THR A 186 15.68 2.46 3.60
C THR A 186 15.07 3.11 4.83
N ASP A 187 14.58 2.27 5.74
CA ASP A 187 13.90 2.65 6.98
C ASP A 187 12.73 3.62 6.75
N VAL A 188 12.01 3.45 5.62
CA VAL A 188 10.89 4.32 5.26
C VAL A 188 9.67 3.91 6.07
N ASN A 189 9.36 4.69 7.10
CA ASN A 189 8.19 4.46 7.93
C ASN A 189 6.91 4.94 7.24
N PHE A 190 5.79 4.28 7.49
CA PHE A 190 4.47 4.79 7.13
C PHE A 190 3.40 4.38 8.16
N SER A 191 2.32 5.15 8.22
CA SER A 191 1.16 4.81 9.04
C SER A 191 -0.11 5.46 8.46
N THR A 192 -1.12 4.64 8.20
CA THR A 192 -2.42 5.09 7.70
C THR A 192 -3.36 5.51 8.83
N VAL A 193 -3.00 5.22 10.08
CA VAL A 193 -3.75 5.67 11.26
C VAL A 193 -3.56 7.18 11.42
N PRO A 194 -4.65 7.98 11.44
CA PRO A 194 -4.52 9.42 11.62
C PRO A 194 -3.86 9.73 12.96
N ALA A 195 -2.84 10.61 12.94
CA ALA A 195 -2.24 11.08 14.18
C ALA A 195 -3.34 11.65 15.11
N PRO A 196 -3.32 11.37 16.43
CA PRO A 196 -4.40 11.75 17.37
C PRO A 196 -4.81 13.24 17.32
N GLY A 197 -3.95 14.13 16.82
CA GLY A 197 -4.22 15.57 16.66
C GLY A 197 -4.97 16.00 15.39
N ALA A 198 -5.06 15.16 14.34
CA ALA A 198 -5.70 15.55 13.07
C ALA A 198 -7.23 15.72 13.21
N PHE A 199 -7.88 14.89 14.03
CA PHE A 199 -9.31 15.03 14.35
C PHE A 199 -9.60 16.22 15.26
N ALA A 200 -8.67 16.58 16.16
CA ALA A 200 -8.84 17.71 17.07
C ALA A 200 -8.83 19.06 16.34
N LEU A 201 -8.02 19.21 15.27
CA LEU A 201 -7.94 20.46 14.52
C LEU A 201 -9.15 20.70 13.61
N LEU A 202 -9.76 19.66 13.03
CA LEU A 202 -11.05 19.79 12.33
C LEU A 202 -12.18 20.19 13.29
N GLY A 203 -12.20 19.62 14.50
CA GLY A 203 -13.15 20.02 15.54
C GLY A 203 -12.99 21.48 15.99
N LEU A 204 -11.75 21.99 16.04
CA LEU A 204 -11.47 23.36 16.47
C LEU A 204 -11.71 24.41 15.36
N ALA A 205 -11.45 24.06 14.09
CA ALA A 205 -11.72 24.94 12.95
C ALA A 205 -13.22 25.23 12.75
N GLY A 206 -14.10 24.28 13.08
CA GLY A 206 -15.55 24.48 13.04
C GLY A 206 -16.09 25.43 14.12
N ILE A 207 -15.37 25.60 15.23
CA ILE A 207 -15.82 26.43 16.37
C ILE A 207 -15.36 27.89 16.23
N ALA A 208 -14.28 28.17 15.49
CA ALA A 208 -13.72 29.52 15.36
C ALA A 208 -14.50 30.48 14.44
N ALA A 209 -15.45 29.98 13.62
CA ALA A 209 -16.13 30.80 12.60
C ALA A 209 -17.38 31.58 13.11
N ARG A 210 -17.79 31.44 14.38
CA ARG A 210 -19.06 32.02 14.85
C ARG A 210 -18.91 33.01 16.02
N ARG A 211 -18.26 34.16 15.80
CA ARG A 211 -18.65 35.43 16.47
C ARG A 211 -17.93 36.67 15.91
N ARG A 212 -18.61 37.41 15.02
CA ARG A 212 -18.62 38.88 15.01
C ARG A 212 -19.80 39.41 14.19
N ARG A 213 -20.92 39.66 14.87
CA ARG A 213 -21.98 40.61 14.45
C ARG A 213 -22.51 41.33 15.69
N LYS A 214 -21.96 42.49 15.97
CA LYS A 214 -22.63 43.80 15.97
C LYS A 214 -21.60 44.87 16.32
#